data_AF-A0A1G2RW73-F1
#
_entry.id   AF-A0A1G2RW73-F1
#
_cell.length_a   1.000
_cell.length_b   1.000
_cell.length_c   1.000
_cell.angle_alpha   90.00
_cell.angle_beta   90.00
_cell.angle_gamma   90.00
#
_symmetry.space_group_name_H-M   'P 1'
#
loop_
_entity.id
_entity.type
_entity.pdbx_description
1 polymer ?
#
loop_
_entity_poly.entity_id
_entity_poly.type
_entity_poly.pdbx_seq_one_letter_code
_entity_poly.pdbx_strand_id
1 'polypeptide(L)'
;MAAIGDTILIRKNGVLEKLEGFIFEIGAFLGKKAKGINNRSLYKLLKLFDLLIRAKAQSVIEDKYKVKLLVTDGAPLVNILGWGSLYYRELLTQELLKECILYLTGNKIPWKSKFYFLRNLPEVFFINLFSIKLQKPDVIFFLKTDPQMAISRIKTRDQKRQIHETEEFLYNLQEAYCMVCKFLSSEVKIYNIDTDKKTKDMIVFDILKKIYENN
;
A
#
# COMPACT_ATOMS: atom_id res chain seq x y z
N MET A 1 0.92 -20.30 -1.57
CA MET A 1 0.15 -19.03 -1.47
C MET A 1 0.50 -18.38 -0.16
N ALA A 2 0.58 -17.06 -0.13
CA ALA A 2 0.64 -16.28 1.11
C ALA A 2 -0.27 -15.06 1.01
N ALA A 3 -0.61 -14.50 2.17
CA ALA A 3 -1.36 -13.25 2.28
C ALA A 3 -0.70 -12.32 3.32
N ILE A 4 -0.65 -11.03 3.03
CA ILE A 4 -0.14 -9.99 3.94
C ILE A 4 -1.26 -8.98 4.19
N GLY A 5 -1.76 -8.90 5.42
CA GLY A 5 -2.71 -7.89 5.89
C GLY A 5 -2.39 -7.47 7.32
N ASP A 6 -3.42 -7.33 8.15
CA ASP A 6 -3.24 -7.21 9.62
C ASP A 6 -2.57 -8.45 10.23
N THR A 7 -2.70 -9.59 9.55
CA THR A 7 -1.96 -10.82 9.83
C THR A 7 -1.25 -11.27 8.55
N ILE A 8 -0.14 -12.00 8.73
CA ILE A 8 0.56 -12.62 7.62
C ILE A 8 0.25 -14.11 7.66
N LEU A 9 -0.28 -14.62 6.56
CA LEU A 9 -0.70 -16.01 6.42
C LEU A 9 0.14 -16.67 5.33
N ILE A 10 0.53 -17.92 5.56
CA ILE A 10 1.23 -18.74 4.58
C ILE A 10 0.58 -20.11 4.48
N ARG A 11 0.41 -20.61 3.25
CA ARG A 11 -0.07 -21.96 3.02
C ARG A 11 1.07 -22.97 3.17
N LYS A 12 1.00 -23.83 4.18
CA LYS A 12 1.89 -24.99 4.36
C LYS A 12 1.05 -26.27 4.44
N ASN A 13 1.47 -27.32 3.73
CA ASN A 13 0.81 -28.62 3.72
C ASN A 13 -0.72 -28.54 3.50
N GLY A 14 -1.15 -27.62 2.65
CA GLY A 14 -2.57 -27.41 2.35
C GLY A 14 -3.31 -26.44 3.29
N VAL A 15 -2.78 -26.15 4.48
CA VAL A 15 -3.40 -25.33 5.53
C VAL A 15 -2.81 -23.91 5.55
N LEU A 16 -3.64 -22.90 5.86
CA LEU A 16 -3.17 -21.54 6.11
C LEU A 16 -2.72 -21.40 7.57
N GLU A 17 -1.45 -21.07 7.76
CA GLU A 17 -0.85 -20.81 9.07
C GLU A 17 -0.50 -19.33 9.21
N LYS A 18 -0.66 -18.78 10.41
CA LYS A 18 -0.13 -17.46 10.74
C LYS A 18 1.39 -17.54 10.81
N LEU A 19 2.06 -16.62 10.12
CA LEU A 19 3.50 -16.50 10.20
C LEU A 19 3.88 -15.57 11.36
N GLU A 20 4.61 -16.11 12.32
CA GLU A 20 5.11 -15.39 13.49
C GLU A 20 6.56 -14.95 13.27
N GLY A 21 6.97 -13.90 13.98
CA GLY A 21 8.30 -13.33 13.84
C GLY A 21 8.34 -11.84 14.17
N PHE A 22 9.48 -11.43 14.73
CA PHE A 22 9.73 -10.08 15.23
C PHE A 22 9.36 -8.95 14.24
N ILE A 23 9.73 -9.10 12.96
CA ILE A 23 9.41 -8.12 11.91
C ILE A 23 7.89 -7.96 11.75
N PHE A 24 7.15 -9.06 11.82
CA PHE A 24 5.70 -9.09 11.62
C PHE A 24 4.94 -8.53 12.83
N GLU A 25 5.45 -8.82 14.03
CA GLU A 25 4.91 -8.30 15.29
C GLU A 25 5.13 -6.79 15.43
N ILE A 26 6.31 -6.27 15.06
CA ILE A 26 6.56 -4.82 15.04
C ILE A 26 5.62 -4.13 14.06
N GLY A 27 5.44 -4.67 12.85
CA GLY A 27 4.52 -4.08 11.87
C GLY A 27 3.09 -3.97 12.42
N ALA A 28 2.59 -5.05 13.02
CA ALA A 28 1.28 -5.07 13.66
C ALA A 28 1.18 -4.07 14.83
N PHE A 29 2.23 -3.94 15.63
CA PHE A 29 2.30 -2.98 16.74
C PHE A 29 2.28 -1.53 16.24
N LEU A 30 3.12 -1.18 15.27
CA LEU A 30 3.18 0.17 14.71
C LEU A 30 1.88 0.55 14.01
N GLY A 31 1.27 -0.36 13.25
CA GLY A 31 -0.03 -0.14 12.62
C GLY A 31 -1.14 0.14 13.64
N LYS A 32 -1.17 -0.60 14.76
CA LYS A 32 -2.10 -0.33 15.87
C LYS A 32 -1.84 1.01 16.55
N LYS A 33 -0.57 1.35 16.80
CA LYS A 33 -0.19 2.62 17.43
C LYS A 33 -0.54 3.82 16.55
N ALA A 34 -0.34 3.72 15.23
CA ALA A 34 -0.69 4.78 14.28
C ALA A 34 -2.17 5.17 14.38
N LYS A 35 -3.08 4.21 14.53
CA LYS A 35 -4.53 4.46 14.62
C LYS A 35 -4.96 5.33 15.81
N GLY A 36 -4.16 5.41 16.88
CA GLY A 36 -4.49 6.17 18.09
C GLY A 36 -3.82 7.54 18.19
N ILE A 37 -3.09 7.98 17.16
CA ILE A 37 -2.27 9.19 17.22
C ILE A 37 -3.02 10.37 16.59
N ASN A 38 -3.22 11.42 17.39
CA ASN A 38 -3.85 12.66 16.95
C ASN A 38 -2.89 13.61 16.22
N ASN A 39 -1.57 13.35 16.29
CA ASN A 39 -0.55 14.14 15.60
C ASN A 39 -0.35 13.60 14.17
N ARG A 40 -0.78 14.40 13.18
CA ARG A 40 -0.72 14.04 11.75
C ARG A 40 0.71 13.71 11.29
N SER A 41 1.73 14.44 11.72
CA SER A 41 3.12 14.21 11.30
C SER A 41 3.65 12.88 11.84
N LEU A 42 3.37 12.58 13.12
CA LEU A 42 3.75 11.30 13.73
C LEU A 42 2.99 10.14 13.10
N TYR A 43 1.70 10.32 12.79
CA TYR A 43 0.91 9.34 12.05
C TYR A 43 1.54 8.99 10.70
N LYS A 44 1.93 10.00 9.91
CA LYS A 44 2.60 9.79 8.61
C LYS A 44 3.87 8.97 8.74
N LEU A 45 4.72 9.32 9.71
CA LEU A 45 5.97 8.63 9.96
C LEU A 45 5.75 7.17 10.33
N LEU A 46 4.82 6.89 11.26
CA LEU A 46 4.51 5.52 11.66
C LEU A 46 3.86 4.72 10.53
N LYS A 47 3.03 5.36 9.70
CA LYS A 47 2.45 4.71 8.54
C LYS A 47 3.52 4.35 7.50
N LEU A 48 4.50 5.22 7.29
CA LEU A 48 5.66 4.92 6.45
C LEU A 48 6.41 3.69 6.97
N PHE A 49 6.76 3.65 8.27
CA PHE A 49 7.44 2.51 8.87
C PHE A 49 6.64 1.20 8.75
N ASP A 50 5.33 1.22 8.97
CA ASP A 50 4.43 0.07 8.74
C ASP A 50 4.55 -0.45 7.29
N LEU A 51 4.55 0.45 6.29
CA LEU A 51 4.68 0.08 4.89
C LEU A 51 6.08 -0.50 4.56
N LEU A 52 7.15 0.04 5.15
CA LEU A 52 8.51 -0.49 4.96
C LEU A 52 8.66 -1.89 5.57
N ILE A 53 8.06 -2.12 6.73
CA ILE A 53 8.03 -3.46 7.35
C ILE A 53 7.25 -4.44 6.48
N ARG A 54 6.09 -4.03 5.92
CA ARG A 54 5.32 -4.85 4.98
C ARG A 54 6.10 -5.18 3.71
N ALA A 55 6.85 -4.23 3.16
CA ALA A 55 7.73 -4.48 2.01
C ALA A 55 8.83 -5.49 2.35
N LYS A 56 9.46 -5.36 3.53
CA LYS A 56 10.46 -6.34 3.98
C LYS A 56 9.85 -7.71 4.20
N ALA A 57 8.65 -7.78 4.80
CA ALA A 57 7.91 -9.01 4.98
C ALA A 57 7.62 -9.70 3.64
N GLN A 58 7.19 -8.92 2.64
CA GLN A 58 6.99 -9.41 1.28
C GLN A 58 8.27 -10.00 0.68
N SER A 59 9.42 -9.31 0.77
CA SER A 59 10.69 -9.86 0.27
C SER A 59 11.04 -11.18 0.94
N VAL A 60 10.91 -11.25 2.28
CA VAL A 60 11.18 -12.49 3.03
C VAL A 60 10.25 -13.62 2.58
N ILE A 61 8.99 -13.32 2.31
CA ILE A 61 8.01 -14.33 1.86
C ILE A 61 8.35 -14.86 0.47
N GLU A 62 8.64 -13.95 -0.46
CA GLU A 62 9.02 -14.27 -1.84
C GLU A 62 10.30 -15.11 -1.87
N ASP A 63 11.36 -14.68 -1.16
CA ASP A 63 12.67 -15.32 -1.16
C ASP A 63 12.65 -16.68 -0.47
N LYS A 64 12.07 -16.76 0.74
CA LYS A 64 12.15 -17.95 1.60
C LYS A 64 11.13 -19.03 1.22
N TYR A 65 9.92 -18.62 0.82
CA TYR A 65 8.80 -19.56 0.67
C TYR A 65 8.37 -19.76 -0.79
N LYS A 66 8.96 -19.03 -1.75
CA LYS A 66 8.75 -19.21 -3.20
C LYS A 66 7.27 -19.38 -3.56
N VAL A 67 6.43 -18.50 -3.02
CA VAL A 67 4.98 -18.62 -3.17
C VAL A 67 4.55 -18.33 -4.61
N LYS A 68 3.68 -19.17 -5.17
CA LYS A 68 3.10 -18.95 -6.52
C LYS A 68 2.10 -17.79 -6.59
N LEU A 69 1.50 -17.43 -5.45
CA LEU A 69 0.50 -16.37 -5.33
C LEU A 69 0.70 -15.68 -3.98
N LEU A 70 0.87 -14.36 -4.02
CA LEU A 70 0.93 -13.49 -2.86
C LEU A 70 -0.18 -12.43 -2.96
N VAL A 71 -1.08 -12.42 -1.98
CA VAL A 71 -2.14 -11.42 -1.89
C VAL A 71 -1.78 -10.41 -0.80
N THR A 72 -1.91 -9.11 -1.07
CA THR A 72 -1.60 -8.08 -0.08
C THR A 72 -2.80 -7.15 0.11
N ASP A 73 -3.06 -6.77 1.37
CA ASP A 73 -3.97 -5.68 1.72
C ASP A 73 -3.24 -4.34 1.55
N GLY A 74 -3.19 -3.91 0.30
CA GLY A 74 -2.47 -2.73 -0.16
C GLY A 74 -0.97 -2.99 -0.37
N ALA A 75 -0.51 -2.76 -1.59
CA ALA A 75 0.91 -2.85 -1.93
C ALA A 75 1.69 -1.65 -1.35
N PRO A 76 2.85 -1.86 -0.67
CA PRO A 76 3.65 -0.78 -0.10
C PRO A 76 4.03 0.30 -1.11
N LEU A 77 4.43 -0.07 -2.33
CA LEU A 77 4.73 0.88 -3.41
C LEU A 77 3.53 1.78 -3.72
N VAL A 78 2.37 1.17 -3.99
CA VAL A 78 1.13 1.89 -4.34
C VAL A 78 0.69 2.81 -3.20
N ASN A 79 0.79 2.34 -1.95
CA ASN A 79 0.48 3.14 -0.78
C ASN A 79 1.43 4.32 -0.62
N ILE A 80 2.74 4.12 -0.66
CA ILE A 80 3.70 5.23 -0.51
C ILE A 80 3.48 6.28 -1.60
N LEU A 81 3.25 5.88 -2.85
CA LEU A 81 2.96 6.79 -3.94
C LEU A 81 1.61 7.50 -3.77
N GLY A 82 0.55 6.80 -3.37
CA GLY A 82 -0.78 7.41 -3.19
C GLY A 82 -0.79 8.45 -2.07
N TRP A 83 -0.16 8.14 -0.94
CA TRP A 83 0.01 9.11 0.15
C TRP A 83 0.96 10.24 -0.24
N GLY A 84 2.00 9.94 -1.03
CA GLY A 84 2.89 10.93 -1.62
C GLY A 84 2.14 11.93 -2.50
N SER A 85 1.35 11.45 -3.46
CA SER A 85 0.51 12.26 -4.36
C SER A 85 -0.51 13.12 -3.61
N LEU A 86 -0.95 12.68 -2.44
CA LEU A 86 -1.81 13.48 -1.56
C LEU A 86 -1.04 14.60 -0.85
N TYR A 87 0.14 14.32 -0.31
CA TYR A 87 0.89 15.27 0.53
C TYR A 87 1.83 16.20 -0.24
N TYR A 88 2.30 15.78 -1.39
CA TYR A 88 3.22 16.50 -2.26
C TYR A 88 2.56 16.80 -3.60
N ARG A 89 1.22 17.05 -3.59
CA ARG A 89 0.40 17.24 -4.80
C ARG A 89 0.97 18.28 -5.77
N GLU A 90 1.48 19.39 -5.24
CA GLU A 90 2.04 20.49 -6.04
C GLU A 90 3.41 20.15 -6.64
N LEU A 91 4.12 19.17 -6.07
CA LEU A 91 5.47 18.78 -6.46
C LEU A 91 5.48 17.59 -7.43
N LEU A 92 4.57 16.63 -7.25
CA LEU A 92 4.57 15.36 -7.97
C LEU A 92 4.00 15.48 -9.38
N THR A 93 4.85 15.92 -10.31
CA THR A 93 4.58 15.80 -11.75
C THR A 93 4.62 14.33 -12.21
N GLN A 94 4.16 14.05 -13.44
CA GLN A 94 4.21 12.69 -14.00
C GLN A 94 5.65 12.19 -14.14
N GLU A 95 6.58 13.06 -14.51
CA GLU A 95 8.01 12.76 -14.64
C GLU A 95 8.61 12.43 -13.27
N LEU A 96 8.32 13.24 -12.26
CA LEU A 96 8.81 12.98 -10.90
C LEU A 96 8.21 11.71 -10.31
N LEU A 97 6.94 11.41 -10.61
CA LEU A 97 6.31 10.15 -10.21
C LEU A 97 7.02 8.94 -10.84
N LYS A 98 7.40 9.03 -12.12
CA LYS A 98 8.20 8.01 -12.80
C LYS A 98 9.54 7.77 -12.10
N GLU A 99 10.24 8.84 -11.78
CA GLU A 99 11.50 8.78 -11.05
C GLU A 99 11.32 8.14 -9.66
N CYS A 100 10.28 8.55 -8.93
CA CYS A 100 9.96 7.95 -7.63
C CYS A 100 9.74 6.45 -7.74
N ILE A 101 8.98 5.98 -8.74
CA ILE A 101 8.78 4.54 -8.97
C ILE A 101 10.11 3.85 -9.24
N LEU A 102 10.96 4.39 -10.12
CA LEU A 102 12.27 3.82 -10.42
C LEU A 102 13.13 3.71 -9.16
N TYR A 103 13.18 4.74 -8.32
CA TYR A 103 14.02 4.76 -7.13
C TYR A 103 13.48 3.89 -5.99
N LEU A 104 12.17 3.84 -5.81
CA LEU A 104 11.52 3.01 -4.79
C LEU A 104 11.54 1.51 -5.15
N THR A 105 11.63 1.17 -6.44
CA THR A 105 11.74 -0.20 -6.92
C THR A 105 13.19 -0.70 -7.08
N GLY A 106 14.17 0.11 -6.69
CA GLY A 106 15.56 -0.32 -6.48
C GLY A 106 16.64 0.38 -7.32
N ASN A 107 16.27 1.24 -8.28
CA ASN A 107 17.29 2.03 -9.00
C ASN A 107 17.91 3.07 -8.08
N LYS A 108 19.21 3.32 -8.16
CA LYS A 108 19.87 4.32 -7.31
C LYS A 108 19.54 5.74 -7.77
N ILE A 109 19.28 6.64 -6.83
CA ILE A 109 19.14 8.06 -7.12
C ILE A 109 20.49 8.59 -7.65
N PRO A 110 20.51 9.21 -8.85
CA PRO A 110 21.71 9.83 -9.39
C PRO A 110 22.29 10.85 -8.44
N TRP A 111 23.61 10.94 -8.34
CA TRP A 111 24.28 11.84 -7.39
C TRP A 111 23.82 13.30 -7.51
N LYS A 112 23.63 13.77 -8.75
CA LYS A 112 23.13 15.13 -9.07
C LYS A 112 21.73 15.42 -8.50
N SER A 113 20.90 14.38 -8.33
CA SER A 113 19.51 14.51 -7.86
C SER A 113 19.37 14.25 -6.35
N LYS A 114 20.39 13.72 -5.68
CA LYS A 114 20.31 13.34 -4.25
C LYS A 114 19.87 14.49 -3.34
N PHE A 115 20.42 15.69 -3.54
CA PHE A 115 20.06 16.85 -2.73
C PHE A 115 18.60 17.27 -2.94
N TYR A 116 18.11 17.21 -4.18
CA TYR A 116 16.72 17.49 -4.49
C TYR A 116 15.78 16.52 -3.76
N PHE A 117 16.04 15.21 -3.82
CA PHE A 117 15.22 14.22 -3.12
C PHE A 117 15.33 14.34 -1.60
N LEU A 118 16.52 14.56 -1.04
CA LEU A 118 16.69 14.77 0.39
C LEU A 118 15.87 15.96 0.92
N ARG A 119 15.80 17.06 0.15
CA ARG A 119 15.08 18.27 0.54
C ARG A 119 13.57 18.17 0.33
N ASN A 120 13.14 17.64 -0.82
CA ASN A 120 11.74 17.76 -1.25
C ASN A 120 10.93 16.47 -1.09
N LEU A 121 11.59 15.30 -1.12
CA LEU A 121 10.98 13.98 -0.99
C LEU A 121 11.87 13.08 -0.11
N PRO A 122 12.13 13.47 1.15
CA PRO A 122 13.08 12.78 2.02
C PRO A 122 12.74 11.30 2.19
N GLU A 123 11.45 10.93 2.17
CA GLU A 123 11.02 9.53 2.24
C GLU A 123 11.60 8.70 1.09
N VAL A 124 11.53 9.21 -0.15
CA VAL A 124 12.10 8.52 -1.33
C VAL A 124 13.61 8.43 -1.20
N PHE A 125 14.28 9.50 -0.75
CA PHE A 125 15.71 9.51 -0.52
C PHE A 125 16.14 8.44 0.49
N PHE A 126 15.50 8.40 1.67
CA PHE A 126 15.89 7.48 2.74
C PHE A 126 15.59 6.02 2.37
N ILE A 127 14.44 5.74 1.75
CA ILE A 127 14.13 4.38 1.25
C ILE A 127 15.21 3.92 0.27
N ASN A 128 15.62 4.79 -0.66
CA ASN A 128 16.64 4.48 -1.64
C ASN A 128 18.04 4.30 -1.02
N LEU A 129 18.39 5.15 -0.05
CA LEU A 129 19.65 5.11 0.69
C LEU A 129 19.78 3.78 1.44
N PHE A 130 18.73 3.37 2.17
CA PHE A 130 18.69 2.10 2.89
C PHE A 130 18.47 0.88 1.99
N SER A 131 18.39 1.08 0.66
CA SER A 131 18.19 0.01 -0.32
C SER A 131 16.96 -0.85 -0.04
N ILE A 132 15.90 -0.25 0.53
CA ILE A 132 14.63 -0.93 0.76
C ILE A 132 13.91 -0.98 -0.59
N LYS A 133 13.87 -2.18 -1.18
CA LYS A 133 13.19 -2.40 -2.46
C LYS A 133 11.70 -2.62 -2.22
N LEU A 134 10.86 -1.73 -2.74
CA LEU A 134 9.42 -1.94 -2.78
C LEU A 134 9.07 -2.77 -4.02
N GLN A 135 8.31 -3.83 -3.84
CA GLN A 135 7.84 -4.66 -4.93
C GLN A 135 6.77 -3.94 -5.73
N LYS A 136 6.90 -4.02 -7.06
CA LYS A 136 5.84 -3.65 -7.99
C LYS A 136 4.85 -4.82 -8.05
N PRO A 137 3.54 -4.61 -7.81
CA PRO A 137 2.55 -5.67 -7.94
C PRO A 137 2.33 -6.03 -9.42
N ASP A 138 2.02 -7.29 -9.71
CA ASP A 138 1.62 -7.73 -11.05
C ASP A 138 0.16 -7.35 -11.37
N VAL A 139 -0.69 -7.42 -10.33
CA VAL A 139 -2.13 -7.14 -10.40
C VAL A 139 -2.55 -6.25 -9.24
N ILE A 140 -3.37 -5.24 -9.52
CA ILE A 140 -4.02 -4.40 -8.52
C ILE A 140 -5.54 -4.57 -8.64
N PHE A 141 -6.18 -4.92 -7.54
CA PHE A 141 -7.63 -4.82 -7.40
C PHE A 141 -7.97 -3.49 -6.73
N PHE A 142 -8.31 -2.48 -7.52
CA PHE A 142 -8.64 -1.16 -7.01
C PHE A 142 -10.11 -1.12 -6.57
N LEU A 143 -10.33 -1.16 -5.25
CA LEU A 143 -11.65 -1.13 -4.65
C LEU A 143 -12.15 0.33 -4.60
N LYS A 144 -13.00 0.69 -5.56
CA LYS A 144 -13.60 2.02 -5.62
C LYS A 144 -14.82 2.07 -4.69
N THR A 145 -14.85 3.07 -3.82
CA THR A 145 -15.98 3.36 -2.92
C THR A 145 -16.25 4.84 -2.97
N ASP A 146 -17.51 5.26 -3.04
CA ASP A 146 -17.90 6.65 -2.85
C ASP A 146 -17.44 7.16 -1.46
N PRO A 147 -16.85 8.36 -1.33
CA PRO A 147 -16.35 8.87 -0.04
C PRO A 147 -17.40 8.90 1.08
N GLN A 148 -18.66 9.19 0.77
CA GLN A 148 -19.74 9.21 1.75
C GLN A 148 -20.06 7.79 2.22
N MET A 149 -20.05 6.83 1.30
CA MET A 149 -20.17 5.41 1.62
C MET A 149 -18.98 4.92 2.46
N ALA A 150 -17.77 5.37 2.16
CA ALA A 150 -16.57 5.06 2.94
C ALA A 150 -16.66 5.58 4.38
N ILE A 151 -17.10 6.83 4.57
CA ILE A 151 -17.36 7.39 5.92
C ILE A 151 -18.42 6.59 6.66
N SER A 152 -19.52 6.25 5.99
CA SER A 152 -20.60 5.48 6.59
C SER A 152 -20.11 4.11 7.06
N ARG A 153 -19.25 3.45 6.27
CA ARG A 153 -18.58 2.20 6.64
C ARG A 153 -17.55 2.36 7.76
N ILE A 154 -16.84 3.48 7.83
CA ILE A 154 -15.90 3.77 8.93
C ILE A 154 -16.67 3.98 10.24
N LYS A 155 -17.81 4.68 10.19
CA LYS A 155 -18.68 4.93 11.36
C LYS A 155 -19.28 3.65 11.94
N THR A 156 -19.57 2.65 11.11
CA THR A 156 -20.12 1.36 11.55
C THR A 156 -19.08 0.36 12.04
N ARG A 157 -17.78 0.62 11.83
CA ARG A 157 -16.72 -0.19 12.43
C ARG A 157 -16.56 0.21 13.90
N ASP A 158 -16.41 -0.77 14.79
CA ASP A 158 -16.10 -0.59 16.23
C ASP A 158 -14.74 0.09 16.51
N GLN A 159 -14.07 0.65 15.49
CA GLN A 159 -12.82 1.38 15.63
C GLN A 159 -13.11 2.88 15.57
N LYS A 160 -12.55 3.63 16.52
CA LYS A 160 -12.61 5.10 16.50
C LYS A 160 -12.08 5.61 15.15
N ARG A 161 -12.91 6.39 14.45
CA ARG A 161 -12.53 7.14 13.24
C ARG A 161 -11.23 7.90 13.49
N GLN A 162 -10.30 7.85 12.54
CA GLN A 162 -9.08 8.64 12.64
C GLN A 162 -9.43 10.11 12.37
N ILE A 163 -8.85 11.03 13.14
CA ILE A 163 -9.24 12.46 13.12
C ILE A 163 -9.11 13.08 11.71
N HIS A 164 -8.17 12.59 10.91
CA HIS A 164 -7.92 13.08 9.55
C HIS A 164 -8.83 12.48 8.46
N GLU A 165 -9.69 11.50 8.77
CA GLU A 165 -10.56 10.86 7.78
C GLU A 165 -11.82 11.70 7.48
N THR A 166 -11.66 12.92 6.95
CA THR A 166 -12.76 13.74 6.42
C THR A 166 -13.22 13.26 5.04
N GLU A 167 -14.41 13.69 4.60
CA GLU A 167 -14.93 13.33 3.26
C GLU A 167 -14.00 13.85 2.17
N GLU A 168 -13.61 15.10 2.28
CA GLU A 168 -12.62 15.73 1.41
C GLU A 168 -11.28 14.98 1.42
N PHE A 169 -10.79 14.56 2.60
CA PHE A 169 -9.56 13.79 2.69
C PHE A 169 -9.67 12.45 1.97
N LEU A 170 -10.76 11.71 2.19
CA LEU A 170 -10.99 10.40 1.57
C LEU A 170 -11.18 10.51 0.05
N TYR A 171 -11.90 11.54 -0.41
CA TYR A 171 -12.00 11.86 -1.83
C TYR A 171 -10.63 12.13 -2.45
N ASN A 172 -9.85 13.03 -1.85
CA ASN A 172 -8.52 13.38 -2.34
C ASN A 172 -7.55 12.19 -2.32
N LEU A 173 -7.67 11.32 -1.31
CA LEU A 173 -6.88 10.10 -1.21
C LEU A 173 -7.26 9.10 -2.31
N GLN A 174 -8.55 8.92 -2.58
CA GLN A 174 -9.02 8.08 -3.68
C GLN A 174 -8.53 8.57 -5.04
N GLU A 175 -8.60 9.89 -5.30
CA GLU A 175 -8.07 10.50 -6.51
C GLU A 175 -6.56 10.27 -6.64
N ALA A 176 -5.82 10.38 -5.55
CA ALA A 176 -4.38 10.09 -5.52
C ALA A 176 -4.09 8.62 -5.88
N TYR A 177 -4.83 7.66 -5.32
CA TYR A 177 -4.70 6.25 -5.71
C TYR A 177 -5.11 5.99 -7.17
N CYS A 178 -6.14 6.66 -7.66
CA CYS A 178 -6.57 6.58 -9.06
C CYS A 178 -5.47 7.04 -10.01
N MET A 179 -4.80 8.16 -9.69
CA MET A 179 -3.66 8.68 -10.44
C MET A 179 -2.50 7.67 -10.48
N VAL A 180 -2.12 7.11 -9.32
CA VAL A 180 -1.05 6.11 -9.22
C VAL A 180 -1.40 4.85 -10.01
N CYS A 181 -2.64 4.37 -9.90
CA CYS A 181 -3.12 3.23 -10.68
C CYS A 181 -3.03 3.54 -12.19
N LYS A 182 -3.55 4.67 -12.64
CA LYS A 182 -3.45 5.09 -14.04
C LYS A 182 -2.00 5.10 -14.53
N PHE A 183 -1.08 5.60 -13.71
CA PHE A 183 0.34 5.62 -14.04
C PHE A 183 0.96 4.22 -14.17
N LEU A 184 0.60 3.31 -13.26
CA LEU A 184 1.11 1.93 -13.27
C LEU A 184 0.46 1.05 -14.35
N SER A 185 -0.65 1.48 -14.96
CA SER A 185 -1.46 0.65 -15.87
C SER A 185 -0.74 0.17 -17.13
N SER A 186 0.37 0.79 -17.52
CA SER A 186 1.21 0.32 -18.64
C SER A 186 2.01 -0.94 -18.31
N GLU A 187 2.21 -1.24 -17.02
CA GLU A 187 3.08 -2.31 -16.55
C GLU A 187 2.40 -3.25 -15.53
N VAL A 188 1.23 -2.86 -15.02
CA VAL A 188 0.49 -3.55 -13.96
C VAL A 188 -0.95 -3.70 -14.40
N LYS A 189 -1.52 -4.90 -14.21
CA LYS A 189 -2.93 -5.14 -14.55
C LYS A 189 -3.84 -4.57 -13.46
N ILE A 190 -4.78 -3.72 -13.83
CA ILE A 190 -5.65 -3.03 -12.86
C ILE A 190 -7.10 -3.43 -13.08
N TYR A 191 -7.71 -3.98 -12.03
CA TYR A 191 -9.12 -4.31 -11.96
C TYR A 191 -9.83 -3.34 -11.05
N ASN A 192 -10.64 -2.46 -11.64
CA ASN A 192 -11.50 -1.56 -10.88
C ASN A 192 -12.73 -2.34 -10.39
N ILE A 193 -12.94 -2.38 -9.08
CA ILE A 193 -14.11 -3.02 -8.48
C ILE A 193 -14.90 -1.92 -7.76
N ASP A 194 -16.06 -1.58 -8.30
CA ASP A 194 -17.04 -0.77 -7.58
C ASP A 194 -17.60 -1.58 -6.41
N THR A 195 -17.47 -1.03 -5.21
CA THR A 195 -17.87 -1.68 -3.97
C THR A 195 -19.16 -1.12 -3.39
N ASP A 196 -19.71 -0.01 -3.88
CA ASP A 196 -20.77 0.74 -3.19
C ASP A 196 -22.04 -0.09 -3.03
N LYS A 197 -22.33 -0.93 -4.02
CA LYS A 197 -23.51 -1.81 -4.06
C LYS A 197 -23.19 -3.29 -3.89
N LYS A 198 -22.00 -3.63 -3.39
CA LYS A 198 -21.57 -5.03 -3.24
C LYS A 198 -21.36 -5.39 -1.78
N THR A 199 -21.79 -6.60 -1.42
CA THR A 199 -21.40 -7.21 -0.15
C THR A 199 -19.92 -7.62 -0.20
N LYS A 200 -19.33 -7.89 0.97
CA LYS A 200 -17.95 -8.41 1.06
C LYS A 200 -17.79 -9.68 0.24
N ASP A 201 -18.76 -10.60 0.29
CA ASP A 201 -18.67 -11.89 -0.41
C ASP A 201 -18.72 -11.70 -1.93
N MET A 202 -19.52 -10.77 -2.43
CA MET A 202 -19.53 -10.42 -3.86
C MET A 202 -18.18 -9.84 -4.31
N ILE A 203 -17.57 -8.97 -3.51
CA ILE A 203 -16.25 -8.40 -3.81
C ILE A 203 -15.19 -9.50 -3.85
N VAL A 204 -15.20 -10.41 -2.85
CA VAL A 204 -14.27 -11.55 -2.80
C VAL A 204 -14.48 -12.47 -4.00
N PHE A 205 -15.72 -12.75 -4.38
CA PHE A 205 -16.04 -13.57 -5.55
C PHE A 205 -15.47 -12.96 -6.84
N ASP A 206 -15.64 -11.65 -7.06
CA ASP A 206 -15.11 -10.95 -8.22
C ASP A 206 -13.58 -11.02 -8.28
N ILE A 207 -12.90 -10.83 -7.14
CA ILE A 207 -11.44 -10.94 -7.04
C ILE A 207 -11.00 -12.37 -7.37
N LEU A 208 -11.63 -13.38 -6.76
CA LEU A 208 -11.28 -14.79 -6.99
C LEU A 208 -11.49 -15.18 -8.44
N LYS A 209 -12.61 -14.78 -9.05
CA LYS A 209 -12.88 -15.01 -10.47
C LYS A 209 -11.74 -14.50 -11.34
N LYS A 210 -11.26 -13.27 -11.08
CA LYS A 210 -10.12 -12.70 -11.82
C LYS A 210 -8.80 -13.40 -11.52
N ILE A 211 -8.56 -13.85 -10.29
CA ILE A 211 -7.34 -14.62 -9.99
C ILE A 211 -7.34 -15.93 -10.78
N TYR A 212 -8.46 -16.65 -10.85
CA TYR A 212 -8.59 -17.90 -11.62
C TYR A 212 -8.56 -17.69 -13.15
N GLU A 213 -9.05 -16.57 -13.68
CA GLU A 213 -8.94 -16.27 -15.12
C GLU A 213 -7.49 -16.04 -15.59
N ASN A 214 -6.55 -15.76 -14.67
CA ASN A 214 -5.14 -15.44 -14.99
C ASN A 214 -4.14 -16.53 -14.56
N ASN A 215 -4.58 -17.65 -13.99
CA ASN A 215 -3.74 -18.77 -13.53
C ASN A 215 -4.27 -20.10 -14.07
#